data_AF-A0A428RDR6-F1
#
_entry.id   AF-A0A428RDR6-F1
#
_cell.length_a   1.000
_cell.length_b   1.000
_cell.length_c   1.000
_cell.angle_alpha   90.00
_cell.angle_beta   90.00
_cell.angle_gamma   90.00
#
_symmetry.space_group_name_H-M   'P 1'
#
loop_
_entity.id
_entity.type
_entity.pdbx_description
1 polymer ?
#
loop_
_entity_poly.entity_id
_entity_poly.type
_entity_poly.pdbx_seq_one_letter_code
_entity_poly.pdbx_strand_id
1 'polypeptide(L)'
;MVEFRKRMVAFERNVNNPKRYDIPTHFDTAIEIRHIAVHRGPIDTAQLQTLIKNAIALCEMLGNARALAQVQSIWECAEAQISEMESVRHELAIELESSLDNIAARRAELDLLEEAGIMKALDNLDIHRELVCDELEGILMSRHMVLIAAGKVEGEKEEDNNPPEKVKGEQQHEPRTGLLYNLKQRIEPSILSTQKMSGRLNPLGACLYSPAPSLHLLLLPLFFGTATAYFLGTGVMEHAWGVFCWCEW
;
A
#
# COMPACT_ATOMS: atom_id res chain seq x y z
N MET A 1 5.76 20.39 35.66
CA MET A 1 7.19 20.09 35.83
C MET A 1 7.66 20.07 37.29
N VAL A 2 7.38 21.09 38.13
CA VAL A 2 7.86 21.13 39.54
C VAL A 2 7.28 19.99 40.40
N GLU A 3 5.98 19.71 40.29
CA GLU A 3 5.32 18.58 40.99
C GLU A 3 5.91 17.21 40.60
N PHE A 4 6.16 17.01 39.30
CA PHE A 4 6.72 15.76 38.79
C PHE A 4 8.12 15.48 39.35
N ARG A 5 8.98 16.51 39.42
CA ARG A 5 10.29 16.41 40.06
C ARG A 5 10.22 16.10 41.56
N LYS A 6 9.26 16.68 42.30
CA LYS A 6 9.06 16.34 43.72
C LYS A 6 8.70 14.86 43.91
N ARG A 7 7.84 14.33 43.04
CA ARG A 7 7.43 12.92 43.05
C ARG A 7 8.59 11.99 42.69
N MET A 8 9.46 12.38 41.77
CA MET A 8 10.67 11.63 41.43
C MET A 8 11.61 11.48 42.63
N VAL A 9 11.85 12.57 43.38
CA VAL A 9 12.67 12.53 44.61
C VAL A 9 12.01 11.69 45.72
N ALA A 10 10.68 11.70 45.82
CA ALA A 10 9.94 10.85 46.75
C ALA A 10 10.02 9.37 46.35
N PHE A 11 9.97 9.07 45.04
CA PHE A 11 10.10 7.73 44.49
C PHE A 11 11.48 7.13 44.79
N GLU A 12 12.57 7.88 44.57
CA GLU A 12 13.94 7.44 44.88
C GLU A 12 14.12 6.94 46.32
N ARG A 13 13.37 7.51 47.28
CA ARG A 13 13.44 7.13 48.70
C ARG A 13 12.74 5.82 49.03
N ASN A 14 11.81 5.37 48.18
CA ASN A 14 10.91 4.24 48.43
C ASN A 14 11.26 2.99 47.59
N VAL A 15 12.27 3.07 46.73
CA VAL A 15 12.69 1.97 45.85
C VAL A 15 13.61 1.01 46.59
N ASN A 16 13.45 -0.30 46.37
CA ASN A 16 14.21 -1.33 47.08
C ASN A 16 15.71 -1.33 46.75
N ASN A 17 16.12 -0.82 45.58
CA ASN A 17 17.54 -0.73 45.18
C ASN A 17 17.83 0.42 44.18
N PRO A 18 17.82 1.69 44.60
CA PRO A 18 17.86 2.84 43.70
C PRO A 18 19.21 3.02 42.99
N LYS A 19 20.30 2.47 43.51
CA LYS A 19 21.66 2.65 42.96
C LYS A 19 21.92 1.86 41.67
N ARG A 20 21.05 0.90 41.33
CA ARG A 20 21.23 0.02 40.17
C ARG A 20 20.61 0.60 38.89
N TYR A 21 19.78 1.64 38.99
CA TYR A 21 18.98 2.15 37.88
C TYR A 21 19.07 3.68 37.79
N ASP A 22 19.07 4.20 36.56
CA ASP A 22 19.03 5.64 36.30
C ASP A 22 17.57 6.12 36.28
N ILE A 23 17.07 6.47 37.46
CA ILE A 23 15.68 6.82 37.73
C ILE A 23 15.20 8.00 36.86
N PRO A 24 15.94 9.13 36.71
CA PRO A 24 15.58 10.21 35.80
C PRO A 24 15.24 9.74 34.38
N THR A 25 16.09 8.88 33.81
CA THR A 25 15.91 8.37 32.44
C THR A 25 14.61 7.57 32.28
N HIS A 26 14.18 6.83 33.31
CA HIS A 26 12.93 6.07 33.25
C HIS A 26 11.69 6.98 33.30
N PHE A 27 11.79 8.10 34.04
CA PHE A 27 10.73 9.10 34.09
C PHE A 27 10.65 9.93 32.80
N ASP A 28 11.77 10.21 32.15
CA ASP A 28 11.79 10.86 30.84
C ASP A 28 11.12 9.98 29.77
N THR A 29 11.36 8.67 29.80
CA THR A 29 10.62 7.73 28.94
C THR A 29 9.12 7.72 29.23
N ALA A 30 8.70 7.81 30.50
CA ALA A 30 7.29 7.90 30.83
C ALA A 30 6.62 9.18 30.28
N ILE A 31 7.37 10.30 30.24
CA ILE A 31 6.92 11.53 29.58
C ILE A 31 6.78 11.31 28.08
N GLU A 32 7.76 10.64 27.45
CA GLU A 32 7.75 10.33 26.03
C GLU A 32 6.56 9.43 25.64
N ILE A 33 6.30 8.36 26.39
CA ILE A 33 5.11 7.50 26.20
C ILE A 33 3.83 8.34 26.23
N ARG A 34 3.71 9.21 27.24
CA ARG A 34 2.53 10.06 27.39
C ARG A 34 2.39 11.01 26.20
N HIS A 35 3.48 11.61 25.77
CA HIS A 35 3.50 12.51 24.62
C HIS A 35 3.04 11.79 23.35
N ILE A 36 3.61 10.62 23.06
CA ILE A 36 3.23 9.80 21.92
C ILE A 36 1.75 9.39 22.00
N ALA A 37 1.28 8.92 23.16
CA ALA A 37 -0.11 8.50 23.34
C ALA A 37 -1.11 9.64 23.15
N VAL A 38 -0.81 10.84 23.69
CA VAL A 38 -1.66 12.03 23.55
C VAL A 38 -1.75 12.48 22.10
N HIS A 39 -0.64 12.42 21.36
CA HIS A 39 -0.59 12.84 19.96
C HIS A 39 -0.88 11.71 18.97
N ARG A 40 -1.15 10.49 19.45
CA ARG A 40 -1.29 9.28 18.63
C ARG A 40 -0.13 9.12 17.63
N GLY A 41 1.08 9.42 18.09
CA GLY A 41 2.29 9.32 17.28
C GLY A 41 2.58 7.87 16.90
N PRO A 42 3.15 7.62 15.71
CA PRO A 42 3.65 6.29 15.38
C PRO A 42 4.77 5.90 16.35
N ILE A 43 4.83 4.61 16.71
CA ILE A 43 5.89 4.02 17.53
C ILE A 43 6.64 3.02 16.67
N ASP A 44 7.96 3.19 16.57
CA ASP A 44 8.80 2.20 15.91
C ASP A 44 9.15 1.02 16.85
N THR A 45 9.67 -0.06 16.29
CA THR A 45 10.00 -1.28 17.06
C THR A 45 11.13 -1.05 18.07
N ALA A 46 12.08 -0.16 17.79
CA ALA A 46 13.20 0.14 18.67
C ALA A 46 12.76 0.99 19.89
N GLN A 47 11.88 1.95 19.66
CA GLN A 47 11.16 2.72 20.66
C GLN A 47 10.37 1.77 21.54
N LEU A 48 9.54 0.89 20.96
CA LEU A 48 8.75 -0.08 21.73
C LEU A 48 9.63 -0.97 22.62
N GLN A 49 10.76 -1.46 22.10
CA GLN A 49 11.74 -2.21 22.91
C GLN A 49 12.30 -1.38 24.07
N THR A 50 12.54 -0.09 23.87
CA THR A 50 13.06 0.83 24.89
C THR A 50 12.02 1.07 25.98
N LEU A 51 10.75 1.27 25.58
CA LEU A 51 9.62 1.39 26.51
C LEU A 51 9.47 0.14 27.39
N ILE A 52 9.56 -1.05 26.79
CA ILE A 52 9.41 -2.31 27.51
C ILE A 52 10.58 -2.57 28.45
N LYS A 53 11.82 -2.29 28.04
CA LYS A 53 12.99 -2.37 28.93
C LYS A 53 12.83 -1.48 30.16
N ASN A 54 12.33 -0.25 29.97
CA ASN A 54 12.11 0.68 31.07
C ASN A 54 10.94 0.25 31.97
N ALA A 55 9.89 -0.33 31.40
CA ALA A 55 8.78 -0.91 32.17
C ALA A 55 9.25 -2.11 33.03
N ILE A 56 10.06 -3.00 32.46
CA ILE A 56 10.68 -4.13 33.19
C ILE A 56 11.54 -3.61 34.35
N ALA A 57 12.44 -2.67 34.07
CA ALA A 57 13.30 -2.08 35.09
C ALA A 57 12.50 -1.38 36.20
N LEU A 58 11.38 -0.73 35.86
CA LEU A 58 10.47 -0.15 36.86
C LEU A 58 9.81 -1.22 37.73
N CYS A 59 9.34 -2.32 37.14
CA CYS A 59 8.77 -3.44 37.89
C CYS A 59 9.81 -4.08 38.83
N GLU A 60 11.06 -4.20 38.39
CA GLU A 60 12.18 -4.68 39.22
C GLU A 60 12.50 -3.72 40.37
N MET A 61 12.57 -2.41 40.11
CA MET A 61 12.78 -1.38 41.13
C MET A 61 11.70 -1.42 42.23
N LEU A 62 10.45 -1.59 41.82
CA LEU A 62 9.30 -1.68 42.72
C LEU A 62 9.17 -3.05 43.42
N GLY A 63 9.97 -4.05 43.02
CA GLY A 63 9.84 -5.42 43.54
C GLY A 63 8.52 -6.10 43.19
N ASN A 64 7.82 -5.65 42.14
CA ASN A 64 6.51 -6.17 41.78
C ASN A 64 6.65 -7.32 40.76
N ALA A 65 6.86 -8.53 41.27
CA ALA A 65 7.03 -9.73 40.46
C ALA A 65 5.82 -10.06 39.56
N ARG A 66 4.60 -9.74 40.03
CA ARG A 66 3.37 -9.97 39.25
C ARG A 66 3.29 -9.05 38.03
N ALA A 67 3.57 -7.77 38.21
CA ALA A 67 3.60 -6.81 37.12
C ALA A 67 4.73 -7.13 36.13
N LEU A 68 5.89 -7.53 36.62
CA LEU A 68 7.02 -7.96 35.79
C LEU A 68 6.64 -9.13 34.86
N ALA A 69 6.05 -10.19 35.42
CA ALA A 69 5.63 -11.36 34.64
C ALA A 69 4.57 -11.00 33.57
N GLN A 70 3.67 -10.06 33.89
CA GLN A 70 2.67 -9.57 32.93
C GLN A 70 3.30 -8.75 31.80
N VAL A 71 4.22 -7.83 32.10
CA VAL A 71 4.93 -7.04 31.09
C VAL A 71 5.73 -7.96 30.16
N GLN A 72 6.40 -8.98 30.71
CA GLN A 72 7.13 -9.96 29.92
C GLN A 72 6.20 -10.77 29.00
N SER A 73 5.08 -11.26 29.51
CA SER A 73 4.10 -12.00 28.69
C SER A 73 3.50 -11.14 27.56
N ILE A 74 3.19 -9.88 27.83
CA ILE A 74 2.72 -8.93 26.79
C ILE A 74 3.81 -8.72 25.74
N TRP A 75 5.06 -8.55 26.18
CA TRP A 75 6.19 -8.36 25.27
C TRP A 75 6.42 -9.58 24.37
N GLU A 76 6.41 -10.80 24.92
CA GLU A 76 6.55 -12.03 24.14
C GLU A 76 5.46 -12.15 23.06
N CYS A 77 4.22 -11.80 23.42
CA CYS A 77 3.11 -11.78 22.45
C CYS A 77 3.32 -10.72 21.37
N ALA A 78 3.71 -9.50 21.75
CA ALA A 78 3.98 -8.42 20.81
C ALA A 78 5.15 -8.76 19.87
N GLU A 79 6.23 -9.35 20.39
CA GLU A 79 7.40 -9.76 19.63
C GLU A 79 7.06 -10.84 18.60
N ALA A 80 6.26 -11.86 19.00
CA ALA A 80 5.78 -12.87 18.07
C ALA A 80 4.99 -12.28 16.91
N GLN A 81 4.14 -11.27 17.19
CA GLN A 81 3.35 -10.61 16.15
C GLN A 81 4.14 -9.65 15.28
N ILE A 82 5.11 -8.93 15.85
CA ILE A 82 6.03 -8.11 15.07
C ILE A 82 6.77 -9.01 14.08
N SER A 83 7.27 -10.16 14.54
CA SER A 83 7.93 -11.15 13.68
C SER A 83 6.99 -11.69 12.59
N GLU A 84 5.74 -12.03 12.92
CA GLU A 84 4.74 -12.46 11.94
C GLU A 84 4.44 -11.35 10.90
N MET A 85 4.26 -10.11 11.35
CA MET A 85 4.05 -8.96 10.47
C MET A 85 5.23 -8.71 9.54
N GLU A 86 6.46 -8.82 10.05
CA GLU A 86 7.67 -8.66 9.25
C GLU A 86 7.81 -9.76 8.20
N SER A 87 7.46 -11.00 8.56
CA SER A 87 7.40 -12.13 7.63
C SER A 87 6.38 -11.89 6.52
N VAL A 88 5.15 -11.51 6.88
CA VAL A 88 4.09 -11.21 5.90
C VAL A 88 4.48 -10.04 5.00
N ARG A 89 5.10 -8.99 5.56
CA ARG A 89 5.63 -7.87 4.76
C ARG A 89 6.65 -8.36 3.74
N HIS A 90 7.53 -9.28 4.12
CA HIS A 90 8.54 -9.85 3.23
C HIS A 90 7.91 -10.72 2.14
N GLU A 91 6.94 -11.58 2.47
CA GLU A 91 6.18 -12.38 1.50
C GLU A 91 5.49 -11.48 0.45
N LEU A 92 4.84 -10.40 0.89
CA LEU A 92 4.19 -9.44 0.00
C LEU A 92 5.19 -8.71 -0.91
N ALA A 93 6.36 -8.36 -0.39
CA ALA A 93 7.39 -7.71 -1.20
C ALA A 93 7.87 -8.64 -2.33
N ILE A 94 8.05 -9.93 -2.05
CA ILE A 94 8.43 -10.93 -3.05
C ILE A 94 7.31 -11.12 -4.09
N GLU A 95 6.06 -11.22 -3.63
CA GLU A 95 4.91 -11.38 -4.53
C GLU A 95 4.75 -10.16 -5.46
N LEU A 96 4.93 -8.96 -4.93
CA LEU A 96 4.90 -7.73 -5.70
C LEU A 96 6.01 -7.69 -6.75
N GLU A 97 7.24 -8.02 -6.37
CA GLU A 97 8.38 -8.04 -7.30
C GLU A 97 8.15 -9.03 -8.44
N SER A 98 7.73 -10.25 -8.11
CA SER A 98 7.37 -11.29 -9.10
C SER A 98 6.26 -10.83 -10.05
N SER A 99 5.27 -10.09 -9.53
CA SER A 99 4.20 -9.51 -10.35
C SER A 99 4.74 -8.46 -11.33
N LEU A 100 5.63 -7.59 -10.87
CA LEU A 100 6.27 -6.56 -11.70
C LEU A 100 7.12 -7.19 -12.80
N ASP A 101 7.89 -8.23 -12.48
CA ASP A 101 8.68 -8.98 -13.47
C ASP A 101 7.80 -9.61 -14.56
N ASN A 102 6.67 -10.21 -14.16
CA ASN A 102 5.71 -10.78 -15.11
C ASN A 102 5.11 -9.69 -16.02
N ILE A 103 4.78 -8.53 -15.46
CA ILE A 103 4.29 -7.38 -16.25
C ILE A 103 5.37 -6.92 -17.24
N ALA A 104 6.63 -6.84 -16.82
CA ALA A 104 7.74 -6.45 -17.68
C ALA A 104 7.93 -7.46 -18.83
N ALA A 105 7.90 -8.76 -18.54
CA ALA A 105 8.00 -9.81 -19.55
C ALA A 105 6.87 -9.75 -20.59
N ARG A 106 5.63 -9.53 -20.14
CA ARG A 106 4.47 -9.39 -21.03
C ARG A 106 4.51 -8.12 -21.87
N ARG A 107 5.06 -7.02 -21.34
CA ARG A 107 5.29 -5.81 -22.13
C ARG A 107 6.28 -6.08 -23.26
N ALA A 108 7.41 -6.73 -22.95
CA ALA A 108 8.37 -7.12 -23.98
C ALA A 108 7.77 -8.06 -25.04
N GLU A 109 6.92 -9.02 -24.63
CA GLU A 109 6.20 -9.88 -25.59
C GLU A 109 5.26 -9.09 -26.49
N LEU A 110 4.51 -8.13 -25.94
CA LEU A 110 3.63 -7.25 -26.72
C LEU A 110 4.41 -6.38 -27.70
N ASP A 111 5.55 -5.83 -27.27
CA ASP A 111 6.41 -5.00 -28.13
C ASP A 111 6.90 -5.82 -29.34
N LEU A 112 7.31 -7.08 -29.13
CA LEU A 112 7.73 -7.98 -30.21
C LEU A 112 6.58 -8.31 -31.17
N LEU A 113 5.37 -8.54 -30.64
CA LEU A 113 4.19 -8.83 -31.46
C LEU A 113 3.73 -7.60 -32.25
N GLU A 114 3.83 -6.41 -31.66
CA GLU A 114 3.54 -5.15 -32.33
C GLU A 114 4.52 -4.90 -33.47
N GLU A 115 5.82 -5.05 -33.22
CA GLU A 115 6.86 -4.91 -34.26
C GLU A 115 6.63 -5.88 -35.42
N ALA A 116 6.36 -7.16 -35.13
CA ALA A 116 6.04 -8.15 -36.14
C ALA A 116 4.75 -7.80 -36.92
N GLY A 117 3.74 -7.26 -36.23
CA GLY A 117 2.49 -6.80 -36.84
C GLY A 117 2.71 -5.61 -37.77
N ILE A 118 3.52 -4.63 -37.37
CA ILE A 118 3.90 -3.48 -38.18
C ILE A 118 4.67 -3.92 -39.43
N MET A 119 5.68 -4.78 -39.28
CA MET A 119 6.45 -5.29 -40.42
C MET A 119 5.55 -6.01 -41.43
N LYS A 120 4.64 -6.86 -40.96
CA LYS A 120 3.68 -7.56 -41.84
C LYS A 120 2.74 -6.57 -42.54
N ALA A 121 2.30 -5.52 -41.86
CA ALA A 121 1.44 -4.51 -42.48
C ALA A 121 2.19 -3.72 -43.56
N LEU A 122 3.46 -3.38 -43.32
CA LEU A 122 4.32 -2.73 -44.31
C LEU A 122 4.55 -3.61 -45.53
N ASP A 123 4.88 -4.89 -45.34
CA ASP A 123 5.06 -5.85 -46.44
C ASP A 123 3.80 -5.97 -47.32
N ASN A 124 2.61 -6.06 -46.70
CA ASN A 124 1.35 -6.07 -47.44
C ASN A 124 1.11 -4.76 -48.21
N LEU A 125 1.46 -3.61 -47.62
CA LEU A 125 1.34 -2.31 -48.29
C LEU A 125 2.27 -2.21 -49.51
N ASP A 126 3.49 -2.71 -49.39
CA ASP A 126 4.46 -2.75 -50.49
C ASP A 126 3.96 -3.67 -51.62
N ILE A 127 3.45 -4.87 -51.30
CA ILE A 127 2.84 -5.77 -52.29
C ILE A 127 1.66 -5.08 -53.00
N HIS A 128 0.77 -4.43 -52.24
CA HIS A 128 -0.36 -3.71 -52.84
C HIS A 128 0.09 -2.54 -53.72
N ARG A 129 1.15 -1.83 -53.32
CA ARG A 129 1.71 -0.74 -54.10
C ARG A 129 2.28 -1.23 -55.42
N GLU A 130 3.01 -2.34 -55.43
CA GLU A 130 3.54 -2.95 -56.65
C GLU A 130 2.41 -3.34 -57.60
N LEU A 131 1.38 -4.02 -57.12
CA LEU A 131 0.22 -4.41 -57.92
C LEU A 131 -0.49 -3.21 -58.57
N VAL A 132 -0.68 -2.12 -57.82
CA VAL A 132 -1.29 -0.89 -58.35
C VAL A 132 -0.40 -0.20 -59.39
N CYS A 133 0.93 -0.25 -59.21
CA CYS A 133 1.87 0.29 -60.18
C CYS A 133 1.83 -0.50 -61.49
N ASP A 134 1.82 -1.84 -61.41
CA ASP A 134 1.73 -2.73 -62.56
C ASP A 134 0.41 -2.51 -63.33
N GLU A 135 -0.71 -2.37 -62.61
CA GLU A 135 -2.02 -2.09 -63.21
C GLU A 135 -2.03 -0.72 -63.92
N LEU A 136 -1.47 0.32 -63.27
CA LEU A 136 -1.37 1.64 -63.85
C LEU A 136 -0.51 1.65 -65.11
N GLU A 137 0.63 0.95 -65.10
CA GLU A 137 1.50 0.81 -66.27
C GLU A 137 0.76 0.09 -67.41
N GLY A 138 0.02 -0.97 -67.11
CA GLY A 138 -0.83 -1.66 -68.08
C GLY A 138 -1.89 -0.76 -68.72
N ILE A 139 -2.56 0.08 -67.92
CA ILE A 139 -3.53 1.08 -68.41
C ILE A 139 -2.84 2.12 -69.31
N LEU A 140 -1.68 2.65 -68.88
CA LEU A 140 -0.91 3.65 -69.63
C LEU A 140 -0.45 3.09 -70.98
N MET A 141 0.07 1.86 -71.01
CA MET A 141 0.49 1.18 -72.25
C MET A 141 -0.69 0.92 -73.18
N SER A 142 -1.81 0.44 -72.64
CA SER A 142 -3.05 0.23 -73.42
C SER A 142 -3.54 1.53 -74.06
N ARG A 143 -3.55 2.63 -73.30
CA ARG A 143 -3.90 3.96 -73.82
C ARG A 143 -2.93 4.44 -74.88
N HIS A 144 -1.63 4.26 -74.68
CA HIS A 144 -0.60 4.64 -75.64
C HIS A 144 -0.76 3.89 -76.97
N MET A 145 -1.01 2.58 -76.92
CA MET A 145 -1.28 1.76 -78.10
C MET A 145 -2.53 2.22 -78.86
N VAL A 146 -3.61 2.57 -78.15
CA VAL A 146 -4.83 3.13 -78.77
C VAL A 146 -4.53 4.47 -79.47
N LEU A 147 -3.74 5.34 -78.85
CA LEU A 147 -3.36 6.63 -79.45
C LEU A 147 -2.51 6.47 -80.72
N ILE A 148 -1.56 5.52 -80.71
CA ILE A 148 -0.77 5.16 -81.90
C ILE A 148 -1.67 4.61 -83.01
N ALA A 149 -2.57 3.67 -82.68
CA ALA A 149 -3.48 3.04 -83.64
C ALA A 149 -4.48 4.03 -84.24
N ALA A 150 -4.88 5.06 -83.49
CA ALA A 150 -5.77 6.11 -83.95
C ALA A 150 -5.10 7.15 -84.88
N GLY A 151 -3.80 7.02 -85.18
CA GLY A 151 -3.07 7.90 -86.09
C GLY A 151 -2.94 9.35 -85.62
N LYS A 152 -3.20 9.63 -84.34
CA LYS A 152 -3.09 10.97 -83.75
C LYS A 152 -1.75 11.14 -83.04
N VAL A 153 -0.72 11.51 -83.80
CA VAL A 153 0.41 12.28 -83.26
C VAL A 153 0.09 13.75 -83.52
N GLU A 154 -0.70 14.39 -82.67
CA GLU A 154 -0.68 15.85 -82.53
C GLU A 154 -1.25 16.30 -81.17
N GLY A 155 -0.51 17.22 -80.54
CA GLY A 155 -1.09 18.37 -79.88
C GLY A 155 -1.40 18.21 -78.40
N GLU A 156 -0.49 18.73 -77.57
CA GLU A 156 -0.76 19.14 -76.19
C GLU A 156 -2.10 19.88 -76.08
N LYS A 157 -2.99 19.37 -75.25
CA LYS A 157 -3.99 20.17 -74.54
C LYS A 157 -4.05 19.69 -73.10
N GLU A 158 -3.40 20.48 -72.25
CA GLU A 158 -3.75 20.59 -70.83
C GLU A 158 -5.23 20.96 -70.72
N GLU A 159 -6.00 20.17 -69.99
CA GLU A 159 -7.16 20.58 -69.17
C GLU A 159 -7.76 19.32 -68.55
N ASP A 160 -7.61 19.14 -67.24
CA ASP A 160 -8.61 19.61 -66.27
C ASP A 160 -8.34 18.91 -64.92
N ASN A 161 -8.02 19.71 -63.92
CA ASN A 161 -7.75 19.27 -62.55
C ASN A 161 -9.09 19.08 -61.83
N ASN A 162 -9.51 17.83 -61.65
CA ASN A 162 -10.46 17.49 -60.59
C ASN A 162 -9.79 16.55 -59.57
N PRO A 163 -9.75 16.91 -58.27
CA PRO A 163 -9.14 16.06 -57.25
C PRO A 163 -10.09 14.90 -56.89
N PRO A 164 -9.59 13.66 -56.72
CA PRO A 164 -10.43 12.60 -56.21
C PRO A 164 -10.74 12.83 -54.72
N GLU A 165 -12.01 12.63 -54.45
CA GLU A 165 -12.74 12.70 -53.20
C GLU A 165 -12.06 11.92 -52.06
N LYS A 166 -11.94 12.56 -50.89
CA LYS A 166 -11.41 11.94 -49.67
C LYS A 166 -12.30 10.77 -49.24
N VAL A 167 -11.84 9.55 -49.45
CA VAL A 167 -12.41 8.36 -48.81
C VAL A 167 -12.15 8.45 -47.31
N LYS A 168 -13.19 8.82 -46.57
CA LYS A 168 -13.23 8.90 -45.11
C LYS A 168 -13.46 7.49 -44.56
N GLY A 169 -12.39 6.73 -44.38
CA GLY A 169 -12.40 5.43 -43.71
C GLY A 169 -12.05 5.56 -42.24
N GLU A 170 -12.97 6.07 -41.41
CA GLU A 170 -12.89 5.88 -39.96
C GLU A 170 -13.28 4.42 -39.66
N GLN A 171 -12.29 3.53 -39.59
CA GLN A 171 -12.48 2.27 -38.87
C GLN A 171 -12.51 2.58 -37.37
N GLN A 172 -13.73 2.71 -36.85
CA GLN A 172 -13.99 2.64 -35.42
C GLN A 172 -13.48 1.29 -34.91
N HIS A 173 -12.37 1.32 -34.19
CA HIS A 173 -11.93 0.18 -33.40
C HIS A 173 -12.91 0.02 -32.24
N GLU A 174 -13.77 -0.98 -32.34
CA GLU A 174 -14.66 -1.41 -31.25
C GLU A 174 -13.79 -1.82 -30.04
N PRO A 175 -13.98 -1.24 -28.84
CA PRO A 175 -13.17 -1.62 -27.69
C PRO A 175 -13.55 -3.05 -27.29
N ARG A 176 -12.62 -3.98 -27.54
CA ARG A 176 -12.70 -5.38 -27.11
C ARG A 176 -13.17 -5.46 -25.66
N THR A 177 -14.34 -6.04 -25.49
CA THR A 177 -15.04 -6.41 -24.24
C THR A 177 -14.19 -7.24 -23.25
N GLY A 178 -12.98 -7.65 -23.65
CA GLY A 178 -12.00 -8.35 -22.80
C GLY A 178 -11.33 -7.48 -21.73
N LEU A 179 -11.39 -6.14 -21.83
CA LEU A 179 -10.71 -5.26 -20.86
C LEU A 179 -11.34 -5.34 -19.45
N LEU A 180 -12.67 -5.44 -19.38
CA LEU A 180 -13.41 -5.58 -18.12
C LEU A 180 -13.26 -6.97 -17.50
N TYR A 181 -13.20 -8.02 -18.33
CA TYR A 181 -13.00 -9.39 -17.84
C TYR A 181 -11.60 -9.57 -17.23
N ASN A 182 -10.58 -8.98 -17.85
CA ASN A 182 -9.21 -8.97 -17.33
C ASN A 182 -9.06 -8.14 -16.05
N LEU A 183 -9.78 -7.01 -15.92
CA LEU A 183 -9.80 -6.22 -14.68
C LEU A 183 -10.47 -6.98 -13.52
N LYS A 184 -11.55 -7.70 -13.78
CA LYS A 184 -12.24 -8.51 -12.76
C LYS A 184 -11.37 -9.66 -12.25
N GLN A 185 -10.66 -10.36 -13.13
CA GLN A 185 -9.69 -11.40 -12.74
C GLN A 185 -8.49 -10.85 -11.93
N ARG A 186 -8.15 -9.56 -12.06
CA ARG A 186 -7.06 -8.93 -11.30
C ARG A 186 -7.43 -8.54 -9.86
N ILE A 187 -8.70 -8.23 -9.60
CA ILE A 187 -9.11 -7.68 -8.30
C ILE A 187 -9.39 -8.81 -7.28
N GLU A 188 -9.90 -9.96 -7.74
CA GLU A 188 -10.26 -11.09 -6.85
C GLU A 188 -9.06 -11.64 -6.03
N PRO A 189 -7.86 -11.87 -6.60
CA PRO A 189 -6.72 -12.36 -5.82
C PRO A 189 -6.23 -11.35 -4.77
N SER A 190 -6.29 -10.05 -5.09
CA SER A 190 -5.88 -8.97 -4.18
C SER A 190 -6.81 -8.88 -2.97
N ILE A 191 -8.13 -8.99 -3.18
CA ILE A 191 -9.11 -9.03 -2.10
C ILE A 191 -8.90 -10.27 -1.21
N LEU A 192 -8.68 -11.44 -1.80
CA LEU A 192 -8.46 -12.68 -1.06
C LEU A 192 -7.18 -12.63 -0.19
N SER A 193 -6.11 -12.00 -0.70
CA SER A 193 -4.86 -11.79 0.05
C SER A 193 -5.07 -10.88 1.28
N THR A 194 -5.78 -9.76 1.11
CA THR A 194 -6.09 -8.85 2.24
C THR A 194 -6.96 -9.51 3.31
N GLN A 195 -7.88 -10.40 2.91
CA GLN A 195 -8.75 -11.13 3.84
C GLN A 195 -7.98 -12.22 4.61
N LYS A 196 -7.05 -12.92 3.96
CA LYS A 196 -6.15 -13.90 4.59
C LYS A 196 -5.23 -13.24 5.63
N MET A 197 -4.79 -12.01 5.37
CA MET A 197 -4.00 -11.22 6.32
C MET A 197 -4.81 -10.77 7.55
N SER A 198 -6.06 -10.32 7.36
CA SER A 198 -6.93 -9.96 8.49
C SER A 198 -7.19 -11.15 9.42
N GLY A 199 -7.22 -12.38 8.90
CA GLY A 199 -7.37 -13.59 9.71
C GLY A 199 -6.13 -13.93 10.55
N ARG A 200 -4.93 -13.58 10.08
CA ARG A 200 -3.65 -13.83 10.78
C ARG A 200 -3.38 -12.82 11.90
N LEU A 201 -3.86 -11.58 11.78
CA LEU A 201 -3.60 -10.50 12.73
C LEU A 201 -4.56 -10.42 13.95
N ASN A 202 -5.52 -11.36 14.07
CA ASN A 202 -6.49 -11.40 15.17
C ASN A 202 -6.04 -11.96 16.57
N PRO A 203 -4.80 -12.40 16.86
CA PRO A 203 -4.49 -12.98 18.17
C PRO A 203 -4.38 -11.96 19.33
N LEU A 204 -4.19 -10.67 19.05
CA LEU A 204 -4.05 -9.63 20.10
C LEU A 204 -5.31 -9.49 20.96
N GLY A 205 -6.48 -9.58 20.34
CA GLY A 205 -7.76 -9.53 21.02
C GLY A 205 -7.96 -10.70 21.99
N ALA A 206 -7.33 -11.85 21.76
CA ALA A 206 -7.45 -13.01 22.64
C ALA A 206 -6.49 -12.91 23.85
N CYS A 207 -5.29 -12.35 23.65
CA CYS A 207 -4.29 -12.22 24.71
C CYS A 207 -4.66 -11.15 25.76
N LEU A 208 -5.33 -10.08 25.33
CA LEU A 208 -5.78 -8.99 26.21
C LEU A 208 -7.08 -9.30 26.99
N TYR A 209 -7.79 -10.39 26.66
CA TYR A 209 -9.07 -10.78 27.25
C TYR A 209 -9.00 -12.08 28.09
N SER A 210 -7.86 -12.35 28.73
CA SER A 210 -7.77 -13.44 29.71
C SER A 210 -8.56 -13.11 30.99
N PRO A 211 -9.45 -13.99 31.50
CA PRO A 211 -10.37 -13.69 32.59
C PRO A 211 -9.66 -13.77 33.94
N ALA A 212 -8.93 -12.74 34.32
CA ALA A 212 -8.42 -12.56 35.67
C ALA A 212 -8.91 -11.20 36.24
N PRO A 213 -9.68 -11.19 37.34
CA PRO A 213 -10.27 -9.96 37.85
C PRO A 213 -9.21 -9.21 38.66
N SER A 214 -8.61 -8.16 38.10
CA SER A 214 -7.97 -7.05 38.85
C SER A 214 -7.32 -5.98 37.97
N LEU A 215 -7.26 -6.17 36.64
CA LEU A 215 -6.57 -5.22 35.74
C LEU A 215 -7.46 -4.14 35.12
N HIS A 216 -8.75 -4.10 35.44
CA HIS A 216 -9.61 -3.04 34.93
C HIS A 216 -9.15 -1.64 35.39
N LEU A 217 -8.43 -1.49 36.50
CA LEU A 217 -8.04 -0.17 37.01
C LEU A 217 -6.71 0.39 36.50
N LEU A 218 -5.83 -0.40 35.87
CA LEU A 218 -4.48 0.08 35.46
C LEU A 218 -4.28 0.21 33.94
N LEU A 219 -5.13 -0.42 33.11
CA LEU A 219 -5.06 -0.31 31.65
C LEU A 219 -6.29 0.37 31.00
N LEU A 220 -7.29 0.78 31.80
CA LEU A 220 -8.44 1.55 31.32
C LEU A 220 -8.07 2.85 30.56
N PRO A 221 -7.01 3.60 30.87
CA PRO A 221 -6.68 4.80 30.12
C PRO A 221 -6.23 4.54 28.67
N LEU A 222 -5.72 3.34 28.37
CA LEU A 222 -5.25 2.95 27.03
C LEU A 222 -6.38 2.37 26.17
N PHE A 223 -7.38 1.72 26.77
CA PHE A 223 -8.47 1.06 26.03
C PHE A 223 -9.81 1.80 26.05
N PHE A 224 -10.10 2.67 27.02
CA PHE A 224 -11.40 3.37 27.06
C PHE A 224 -11.50 4.58 26.12
N GLY A 225 -10.35 5.06 25.60
CA GLY A 225 -10.28 6.16 24.63
C GLY A 225 -10.68 5.78 23.20
N THR A 226 -10.82 4.48 22.88
CA THR A 226 -11.17 4.01 21.53
C THR A 226 -12.65 3.60 21.40
N ALA A 227 -13.28 3.10 22.47
CA ALA A 227 -14.66 2.60 22.39
C ALA A 227 -15.74 3.66 22.64
N THR A 228 -15.49 4.68 23.48
CA THR A 228 -16.53 5.68 23.84
C THR A 228 -16.66 6.82 22.83
N ALA A 229 -15.63 7.08 22.03
CA ALA A 229 -15.66 8.09 20.96
C ALA A 229 -16.55 7.70 19.75
N TYR A 230 -16.97 6.42 19.65
CA TYR A 230 -17.92 5.98 18.62
C TYR A 230 -19.39 6.13 19.02
N PHE A 231 -19.72 6.37 20.30
CA PHE A 231 -21.12 6.38 20.76
C PHE A 231 -21.59 7.64 21.47
N LEU A 232 -20.73 8.42 22.12
CA LEU A 232 -21.17 9.57 22.91
C LEU A 232 -20.26 10.77 22.63
N GLY A 233 -20.86 11.81 22.03
CA GLY A 233 -20.17 13.03 21.61
C GLY A 233 -19.37 13.72 22.71
N THR A 234 -18.47 14.61 22.26
CA THR A 234 -17.35 15.26 22.97
C THR A 234 -17.70 16.04 24.25
N GLY A 235 -18.98 16.15 24.64
CA GLY A 235 -19.42 17.01 25.73
C GLY A 235 -19.32 16.43 27.15
N VAL A 236 -19.08 15.13 27.32
CA VAL A 236 -19.19 14.47 28.65
C VAL A 236 -17.83 14.06 29.25
N MET A 237 -16.71 14.21 28.51
CA MET A 237 -15.40 13.71 28.96
C MET A 237 -14.68 14.57 30.01
N GLU A 238 -15.04 15.85 30.19
CA GLU A 238 -14.31 16.71 31.13
C GLU A 238 -14.59 16.39 32.61
N HIS A 239 -15.74 15.80 32.93
CA HIS A 239 -16.10 15.47 34.32
C HIS A 239 -15.66 14.08 34.78
N ALA A 240 -15.35 13.15 33.87
CA ALA A 240 -14.97 11.77 34.24
C ALA A 240 -13.51 11.65 34.71
N TRP A 241 -12.60 12.50 34.21
CA TRP A 241 -11.17 12.46 34.59
C TRP A 241 -10.82 13.17 35.90
N GLY A 242 -11.72 13.99 36.43
CA GLY A 242 -11.59 14.49 37.81
C GLY A 242 -11.71 13.39 38.87
N VAL A 243 -12.43 12.30 38.58
CA VAL A 243 -12.73 11.24 39.56
C VAL A 243 -11.65 10.14 39.57
N PHE A 244 -10.99 9.86 38.44
CA PHE A 244 -9.96 8.81 38.36
C PHE A 244 -8.61 9.18 39.00
N CYS A 245 -8.34 10.47 39.23
CA CYS A 245 -7.13 10.92 39.93
C CYS A 245 -7.29 11.01 41.47
N TRP A 246 -8.45 10.62 42.02
CA TRP A 246 -8.78 10.77 43.45
C TRP A 246 -9.10 9.45 44.19
N CYS A 247 -8.94 8.28 43.57
CA CYS A 247 -9.00 7.03 44.32
C CYS A 247 -7.66 6.78 45.00
N GLU A 248 -7.67 6.98 46.31
CA GLU A 248 -6.58 6.75 47.27
C GLU A 248 -5.95 5.35 47.17
N TRP A 249 -4.66 5.33 47.54
CA TRP A 249 -3.74 4.22 47.86
C TRP A 249 -2.74 3.80 46.78
#